data_AF-A0A212FBQ8-F1
#
_entry.id   AF-A0A212FBQ8-F1
#
_cell.length_a   1.000
_cell.length_b   1.000
_cell.length_c   1.000
_cell.angle_alpha   90.00
_cell.angle_beta   90.00
_cell.angle_gamma   90.00
#
_symmetry.space_group_name_H-M   'P 1'
#
loop_
_entity.id
_entity.type
_entity.pdbx_description
1 polymer ?
#
loop_
_entity_poly.entity_id
_entity_poly.type
_entity_poly.pdbx_seq_one_letter_code
_entity_poly.pdbx_strand_id
1 'polypeptide(L)'
;MIPPSALPEEYALSEEIKNASEAVKQIFSIEHRGKKEYNKLVQKELINRIRRHQYDENTAETRIARITGHIRCLQDTLEKYPRNVKAKQTAQELIDRRKKLLKYLRQYDYKKFEWLLEKLNIVYKAHPESLHKLSRKESLRKLTEMHCEDIRQGKLAEYKNLLESQQGPFLKDKIDALKLIRSEQIELQLPITVMEQDIKKVEQQYEEWKVKDDLKQQARKKKKNLLLE
;
A
#
# COMPACT_ATOMS: atom_id res chain seq x y z
N MET A 1 -1.93 -26.48 -1.81
CA MET A 1 -1.02 -27.51 -2.37
C MET A 1 -1.88 -28.75 -2.55
N ILE A 2 -1.88 -29.33 -3.74
CA ILE A 2 -2.70 -30.53 -4.02
C ILE A 2 -1.99 -31.73 -3.41
N PRO A 3 -2.70 -32.59 -2.65
CA PRO A 3 -2.07 -33.74 -2.02
C PRO A 3 -1.59 -34.73 -3.10
N PRO A 4 -0.47 -35.45 -2.86
CA PRO A 4 0.08 -36.40 -3.84
C PRO A 4 -0.89 -37.56 -4.12
N SER A 5 -1.71 -37.92 -3.13
CA SER A 5 -2.76 -38.95 -3.21
C SER A 5 -4.00 -38.52 -3.99
N ALA A 6 -4.13 -37.25 -4.39
CA ALA A 6 -5.29 -36.83 -5.16
C ALA A 6 -5.31 -37.52 -6.53
N LEU A 7 -6.52 -37.68 -7.06
CA LEU A 7 -6.78 -38.30 -8.36
C LEU A 7 -6.90 -37.24 -9.45
N PRO A 8 -6.46 -37.54 -10.69
CA PRO A 8 -6.79 -36.74 -11.85
C PRO A 8 -8.30 -36.65 -12.06
N GLU A 9 -8.73 -35.59 -12.74
CA GLU A 9 -10.14 -35.28 -12.94
C GLU A 9 -10.94 -36.40 -13.61
N GLU A 10 -10.36 -37.03 -14.63
CA GLU A 10 -10.98 -38.12 -15.40
C GLU A 10 -11.34 -39.32 -14.51
N TYR A 11 -10.41 -39.68 -13.62
CA TYR A 11 -10.52 -40.83 -12.73
C TYR A 11 -11.38 -40.55 -11.50
N ALA A 12 -11.40 -39.30 -11.02
CA ALA A 12 -12.18 -38.92 -9.85
C ALA A 12 -13.70 -39.12 -10.03
N LEU A 13 -14.19 -39.12 -11.28
CA LEU A 13 -15.61 -39.31 -11.59
C LEU A 13 -16.02 -40.79 -11.70
N SER A 14 -15.06 -41.69 -11.92
CA SER A 14 -15.31 -43.12 -12.12
C SER A 14 -15.77 -43.80 -10.82
N GLU A 15 -16.73 -44.72 -10.93
CA GLU A 15 -17.25 -45.48 -9.78
C GLU A 15 -16.32 -46.63 -9.40
N GLU A 16 -15.62 -47.17 -10.40
CA GLU A 16 -14.68 -48.27 -10.28
C GLU A 16 -13.50 -47.91 -9.37
N ILE A 17 -13.01 -46.68 -9.47
CA ILE A 17 -11.89 -46.23 -8.63
C ILE A 17 -12.30 -46.02 -7.18
N LYS A 18 -13.58 -45.72 -6.90
CA LYS A 18 -14.08 -45.64 -5.51
C LYS A 18 -14.02 -47.01 -4.84
N ASN A 19 -14.40 -48.05 -5.57
CA ASN A 19 -14.43 -49.45 -5.11
C ASN A 19 -13.07 -50.17 -5.21
N ALA A 20 -12.08 -49.56 -5.87
CA ALA A 20 -10.77 -50.16 -6.08
C ALA A 20 -9.95 -50.30 -4.78
N SER A 21 -9.01 -51.26 -4.79
CA SER A 21 -8.05 -51.46 -3.69
C SER A 21 -7.12 -50.25 -3.53
N GLU A 22 -6.53 -50.11 -2.35
CA GLU A 22 -5.64 -48.99 -2.04
C GLU A 22 -4.42 -48.93 -2.98
N ALA A 23 -3.83 -50.08 -3.31
CA ALA A 23 -2.74 -50.17 -4.28
C ALA A 23 -3.14 -49.62 -5.65
N VAL A 24 -4.36 -49.92 -6.12
CA VAL A 24 -4.88 -49.37 -7.38
C VAL A 24 -5.07 -47.85 -7.24
N LYS A 25 -5.69 -47.37 -6.16
CA LYS A 25 -5.85 -45.92 -5.91
C LYS A 25 -4.50 -45.18 -5.91
N GLN A 26 -3.45 -45.79 -5.36
CA GLN A 26 -2.10 -45.24 -5.38
C GLN A 26 -1.53 -45.16 -6.80
N ILE A 27 -1.71 -46.18 -7.64
CA ILE A 27 -1.26 -46.18 -9.04
C ILE A 27 -1.95 -45.07 -9.85
N PHE A 28 -3.22 -44.77 -9.57
CA PHE A 28 -3.98 -43.71 -10.26
C PHE A 28 -3.78 -42.31 -9.66
N SER A 29 -3.05 -42.19 -8.55
CA SER A 29 -2.75 -40.91 -7.92
C SER A 29 -1.84 -40.01 -8.78
N ILE A 30 -1.87 -38.71 -8.50
CA ILE A 30 -1.04 -37.71 -9.20
C ILE A 30 0.45 -38.00 -9.06
N GLU A 31 0.87 -38.55 -7.91
CA GLU A 31 2.25 -38.94 -7.67
C GLU A 31 2.80 -39.83 -8.80
N HIS A 32 2.00 -40.76 -9.29
CA HIS A 32 2.37 -41.72 -10.34
C HIS A 32 2.01 -41.25 -11.76
N ARG A 33 1.30 -40.14 -11.92
CA ARG A 33 0.86 -39.57 -13.22
C ARG A 33 1.72 -38.40 -13.71
N GLY A 34 2.56 -37.85 -12.83
CA GLY A 34 3.56 -36.83 -13.16
C GLY A 34 3.04 -35.38 -13.12
N LYS A 35 3.92 -34.43 -13.45
CA LYS A 35 3.69 -32.98 -13.24
C LYS A 35 2.59 -32.39 -14.13
N LYS A 36 2.31 -32.97 -15.31
CA LYS A 36 1.27 -32.48 -16.24
C LYS A 36 -0.11 -32.54 -15.59
N GLU A 37 -0.46 -33.68 -14.99
CA GLU A 37 -1.75 -33.87 -14.33
C GLU A 37 -1.85 -33.04 -13.04
N TYR A 38 -0.76 -32.95 -12.27
CA TYR A 38 -0.69 -32.01 -11.14
C TYR A 38 -1.02 -30.57 -11.56
N ASN A 39 -0.40 -30.08 -12.63
CA ASN A 39 -0.60 -28.70 -13.10
C ASN A 39 -2.04 -28.45 -13.57
N LYS A 40 -2.68 -29.42 -14.21
CA LYS A 40 -4.10 -29.33 -14.60
C LYS A 40 -4.99 -29.16 -13.37
N LEU A 41 -4.76 -29.97 -12.33
CA LEU A 41 -5.56 -29.90 -11.11
C LEU A 41 -5.35 -28.59 -10.35
N VAL A 42 -4.12 -28.05 -10.31
CA VAL A 42 -3.85 -26.73 -9.71
C VAL A 42 -4.64 -25.64 -10.42
N GLN A 43 -4.67 -25.67 -11.75
CA GLN A 43 -5.45 -24.71 -12.53
C GLN A 43 -6.94 -24.87 -12.26
N LYS A 44 -7.44 -26.12 -12.23
CA LYS A 44 -8.85 -26.42 -11.96
C LYS A 44 -9.26 -25.96 -10.57
N GLU A 45 -8.46 -26.23 -9.53
CA GLU A 45 -8.73 -25.80 -8.16
C GLU A 45 -8.92 -24.27 -8.08
N LEU A 46 -8.07 -23.51 -8.78
CA LEU A 46 -8.17 -22.05 -8.82
C LEU A 46 -9.37 -21.55 -9.61
N ILE A 47 -9.69 -22.18 -10.74
CA ILE A 47 -10.90 -21.87 -11.50
C ILE A 47 -12.14 -22.17 -10.65
N ASN A 48 -12.17 -23.29 -9.94
CA ASN A 48 -13.31 -23.71 -9.12
C ASN A 48 -13.63 -22.75 -7.98
N ARG A 49 -12.62 -22.04 -7.45
CA ARG A 49 -12.82 -21.02 -6.41
C ARG A 49 -13.53 -19.76 -6.92
N ILE A 50 -13.54 -19.54 -8.24
CA ILE A 50 -14.00 -18.29 -8.86
C ILE A 50 -15.20 -18.47 -9.78
N ARG A 51 -15.28 -19.61 -10.47
CA ARG A 51 -16.32 -19.86 -11.49
C ARG A 51 -17.72 -19.66 -10.94
N ARG A 52 -18.61 -19.10 -11.75
CA ARG A 52 -20.01 -18.86 -11.37
C ARG A 52 -20.86 -20.13 -11.45
N HIS A 53 -20.60 -20.95 -12.46
CA HIS A 53 -21.24 -22.23 -12.70
C HIS A 53 -20.21 -23.26 -13.21
N GLN A 54 -20.61 -24.52 -13.33
CA GLN A 54 -19.71 -25.63 -13.66
C GLN A 54 -18.97 -25.43 -15.00
N TYR A 55 -19.69 -24.95 -16.02
CA TYR A 55 -19.20 -24.72 -17.39
C TYR A 55 -18.65 -23.31 -17.65
N ASP A 56 -18.38 -22.52 -16.60
CA ASP A 56 -17.85 -21.17 -16.74
C ASP A 56 -16.33 -21.23 -16.98
N GLU A 57 -15.93 -21.13 -18.25
CA GLU A 57 -14.53 -21.33 -18.66
C GLU A 57 -13.86 -20.09 -19.27
N ASN A 58 -14.66 -19.13 -19.76
CA ASN A 58 -14.18 -18.05 -20.63
C ASN A 58 -14.51 -16.64 -20.13
N THR A 59 -15.11 -16.52 -18.95
CA THR A 59 -15.30 -15.21 -18.29
C THR A 59 -13.95 -14.58 -17.91
N ALA A 60 -13.94 -13.26 -17.68
CA ALA A 60 -12.71 -12.55 -17.33
C ALA A 60 -12.09 -13.11 -16.04
N GLU A 61 -12.93 -13.44 -15.05
CA GLU A 61 -12.53 -13.95 -13.76
C GLU A 61 -11.89 -15.36 -13.87
N THR A 62 -12.54 -16.26 -14.61
CA THR A 62 -12.05 -17.64 -14.80
C THR A 62 -10.78 -17.67 -15.64
N ARG A 63 -10.67 -16.80 -16.66
CA ARG A 63 -9.43 -16.62 -17.42
C ARG A 63 -8.29 -16.11 -16.54
N ILE A 64 -8.53 -15.16 -15.63
CA ILE A 64 -7.52 -14.70 -14.67
C ILE A 64 -7.10 -15.84 -13.72
N ALA A 65 -8.05 -16.64 -13.24
CA ALA A 65 -7.77 -17.80 -12.39
C ALA A 65 -6.89 -18.84 -13.12
N ARG A 66 -7.26 -19.21 -14.36
CA ARG A 66 -6.49 -20.14 -15.21
C ARG A 66 -5.06 -19.64 -15.44
N ILE A 67 -4.92 -18.37 -15.84
CA ILE A 67 -3.60 -17.76 -16.06
C ILE A 67 -2.79 -17.74 -14.76
N THR A 68 -3.42 -17.44 -13.62
CA THR A 68 -2.75 -17.45 -12.32
C THR A 68 -2.27 -18.84 -11.92
N GLY A 69 -3.07 -19.88 -12.17
CA GLY A 69 -2.64 -21.27 -11.95
C GLY A 69 -1.44 -21.65 -12.81
N HIS A 70 -1.43 -21.23 -14.09
CA HIS A 70 -0.30 -21.48 -14.98
C HIS A 70 0.96 -20.73 -14.52
N ILE A 71 0.84 -19.46 -14.10
CA ILE A 71 1.96 -18.69 -13.54
C ILE A 71 2.55 -19.40 -12.31
N ARG A 72 1.71 -19.89 -11.39
CA ARG A 72 2.19 -20.62 -10.19
C ARG A 72 2.93 -21.90 -10.56
N CYS A 73 2.40 -22.67 -11.50
CA CYS A 73 3.08 -23.88 -11.99
C CYS A 73 4.43 -23.53 -12.64
N LEU A 74 4.51 -22.43 -13.40
CA LEU A 74 5.76 -21.95 -14.00
C LEU A 74 6.74 -21.46 -12.94
N GLN A 75 6.27 -20.80 -11.88
CA GLN A 75 7.11 -20.37 -10.76
C GLN A 75 7.80 -21.57 -10.10
N ASP A 76 7.07 -22.66 -9.80
CA ASP A 76 7.67 -23.91 -9.29
C ASP A 76 8.78 -24.43 -10.23
N THR A 77 8.56 -24.36 -11.55
CA THR A 77 9.57 -24.82 -12.53
C THR A 77 10.78 -23.90 -12.60
N LEU A 78 10.58 -22.59 -12.44
CA LEU A 78 11.65 -21.60 -12.48
C LEU A 78 12.48 -21.62 -11.19
N GLU A 79 11.87 -21.98 -10.06
CA GLU A 79 12.58 -22.21 -8.80
C GLU A 79 13.58 -23.38 -8.93
N LYS A 80 13.14 -24.49 -9.55
CA LYS A 80 14.00 -25.65 -9.83
C LYS A 80 15.00 -25.41 -10.97
N TYR A 81 14.57 -24.71 -12.02
CA TYR A 81 15.33 -24.51 -13.25
C TYR A 81 15.42 -23.03 -13.64
N PRO A 82 16.22 -22.23 -12.91
CA PRO A 82 16.26 -20.77 -13.08
C PRO A 82 16.84 -20.32 -14.42
N ARG A 83 17.49 -21.19 -15.19
CA ARG A 83 18.05 -20.89 -16.52
C ARG A 83 17.10 -21.18 -17.68
N ASN A 84 15.89 -21.70 -17.43
CA ASN A 84 14.92 -21.98 -18.48
C ASN A 84 14.32 -20.69 -19.06
N VAL A 85 14.88 -20.22 -20.19
CA VAL A 85 14.47 -18.97 -20.85
C VAL A 85 13.03 -19.03 -21.37
N LYS A 86 12.62 -20.17 -21.95
CA LYS A 86 11.27 -20.35 -22.49
C LYS A 86 10.21 -20.22 -21.39
N ALA A 87 10.42 -20.88 -20.25
CA ALA A 87 9.52 -20.78 -19.10
C ALA A 87 9.42 -19.35 -18.56
N LYS A 88 10.53 -18.60 -18.53
CA LYS A 88 10.52 -17.17 -18.14
C LYS A 88 9.70 -16.31 -19.11
N GLN A 89 9.91 -16.50 -20.42
CA GLN A 89 9.16 -15.78 -21.45
C GLN A 89 7.66 -16.06 -21.33
N THR A 90 7.27 -17.34 -21.23
CA THR A 90 5.86 -17.72 -21.07
C THR A 90 5.26 -17.15 -19.78
N ALA A 91 5.99 -17.21 -18.66
CA ALA A 91 5.51 -16.63 -17.40
C ALA A 91 5.30 -15.12 -17.52
N GLN A 92 6.23 -14.40 -18.17
CA GLN A 92 6.13 -12.96 -18.39
C GLN A 92 4.91 -12.60 -19.27
N GLU A 93 4.73 -13.29 -20.40
CA GLU A 93 3.57 -13.08 -21.27
C GLU A 93 2.24 -13.31 -20.54
N LEU A 94 2.17 -14.36 -19.72
CA LEU A 94 1.00 -14.67 -18.91
C LEU A 94 0.74 -13.61 -17.84
N ILE A 95 1.79 -13.09 -17.18
CA ILE A 95 1.68 -11.98 -16.24
C ILE A 95 1.10 -10.74 -16.93
N ASP A 96 1.55 -10.42 -18.14
CA ASP A 96 1.08 -9.25 -18.87
C ASP A 96 -0.34 -9.43 -19.42
N ARG A 97 -0.69 -10.63 -19.89
CA ARG A 97 -2.09 -10.99 -20.22
C ARG A 97 -3.00 -10.86 -19.01
N ARG A 98 -2.58 -11.34 -17.84
CA ARG A 98 -3.32 -11.20 -16.58
C ARG A 98 -3.51 -9.75 -16.17
N LYS A 99 -2.45 -8.92 -16.27
CA LYS A 99 -2.54 -7.47 -15.97
C LYS A 99 -3.55 -6.77 -16.87
N LYS A 100 -3.59 -7.10 -18.17
CA LYS A 100 -4.59 -6.56 -19.11
C LYS A 100 -6.01 -6.92 -18.69
N LEU A 101 -6.26 -8.18 -18.33
CA LEU A 101 -7.57 -8.64 -17.85
C LEU A 101 -7.97 -7.99 -16.50
N LEU A 102 -7.03 -7.85 -15.57
CA LEU A 102 -7.28 -7.16 -14.30
C LEU A 102 -7.63 -5.68 -14.50
N LYS A 103 -6.95 -5.00 -15.44
CA LYS A 103 -7.29 -3.62 -15.82
C LYS A 103 -8.72 -3.53 -16.39
N TYR A 104 -9.08 -4.46 -17.27
CA TYR A 104 -10.43 -4.54 -17.83
C TYR A 104 -11.48 -4.78 -16.72
N LEU A 105 -11.25 -5.77 -15.86
CA LEU A 105 -12.19 -6.10 -14.77
C LEU A 105 -12.35 -4.93 -13.80
N ARG A 106 -11.27 -4.22 -13.46
CA ARG A 106 -11.30 -3.02 -12.61
C ARG A 106 -12.18 -1.91 -13.19
N GLN A 107 -12.21 -1.75 -14.52
CA GLN A 107 -13.04 -0.75 -15.19
C GLN A 107 -14.50 -1.19 -15.31
N TYR A 108 -14.74 -2.48 -15.54
CA TYR A 108 -16.08 -3.02 -15.78
C TYR A 108 -16.86 -3.29 -14.49
N ASP A 109 -16.23 -3.92 -13.50
CA ASP A 109 -16.87 -4.30 -12.23
C ASP A 109 -15.83 -4.29 -11.10
N TYR A 110 -15.80 -3.18 -10.37
CA TYR A 110 -14.82 -2.95 -9.32
C TYR A 110 -14.98 -3.93 -8.13
N LYS A 111 -16.23 -4.28 -7.76
CA LYS A 111 -16.49 -5.20 -6.65
C LYS A 111 -15.97 -6.60 -6.96
N LYS A 112 -16.20 -7.09 -8.18
CA LYS A 112 -15.63 -8.38 -8.61
C LYS A 112 -14.12 -8.34 -8.71
N PHE A 113 -13.55 -7.21 -9.11
CA PHE A 113 -12.10 -7.03 -9.12
C PHE A 113 -11.49 -7.20 -7.72
N GLU A 114 -12.02 -6.52 -6.70
CA GLU A 114 -11.51 -6.63 -5.32
C GLU A 114 -11.68 -8.06 -4.77
N TRP A 115 -12.88 -8.63 -4.90
CA TRP A 115 -13.15 -10.01 -4.51
C TRP A 115 -12.19 -11.01 -5.16
N LEU A 116 -11.88 -10.83 -6.44
CA LEU A 116 -10.98 -11.71 -7.17
C LEU A 116 -9.52 -11.58 -6.70
N LEU A 117 -9.06 -10.37 -6.37
CA LEU A 117 -7.73 -10.15 -5.79
C LEU A 117 -7.58 -10.88 -4.45
N GLU A 118 -8.59 -10.81 -3.59
CA GLU A 118 -8.61 -11.50 -2.31
C GLU A 118 -8.62 -13.03 -2.49
N LYS A 119 -9.54 -13.55 -3.32
CA LYS A 119 -9.69 -15.00 -3.53
C LYS A 119 -8.47 -15.66 -4.15
N LEU A 120 -7.79 -14.98 -5.07
CA LEU A 120 -6.57 -15.49 -5.69
C LEU A 120 -5.28 -15.06 -4.98
N ASN A 121 -5.37 -14.23 -3.94
CA ASN A 121 -4.21 -13.62 -3.28
C ASN A 121 -3.25 -12.96 -4.30
N ILE A 122 -3.78 -12.00 -5.06
CA ILE A 122 -3.02 -11.24 -6.07
C ILE A 122 -2.95 -9.78 -5.62
N VAL A 123 -1.75 -9.20 -5.67
CA VAL A 123 -1.56 -7.75 -5.47
C VAL A 123 -1.57 -7.04 -6.82
N TYR A 124 -2.52 -6.12 -7.01
CA TYR A 124 -2.56 -5.29 -8.21
C TYR A 124 -1.59 -4.11 -8.10
N LYS A 125 -0.69 -3.98 -9.07
CA LYS A 125 0.18 -2.81 -9.24
C LYS A 125 -0.21 -2.10 -10.53
N ALA A 126 -0.52 -0.81 -10.43
CA ALA A 126 -0.84 0.02 -11.59
C ALA A 126 0.38 0.14 -12.52
N HIS A 127 0.14 0.33 -13.81
CA HIS A 127 1.21 0.61 -14.76
C HIS A 127 1.78 2.01 -14.48
N PRO A 128 3.11 2.18 -14.40
CA PRO A 128 3.70 3.50 -14.24
C PRO A 128 3.40 4.36 -15.48
N GLU A 129 3.41 5.67 -15.32
CA GLU A 129 3.15 6.61 -16.42
C GLU A 129 4.27 6.59 -17.47
N SER A 130 5.52 6.43 -17.04
CA SER A 130 6.67 6.32 -17.94
C SER A 130 7.48 5.04 -17.70
N LEU A 131 8.00 4.47 -18.79
CA LEU A 131 8.92 3.34 -18.78
C LEU A 131 10.29 3.81 -19.29
N HIS A 132 11.00 4.59 -18.50
CA HIS A 132 12.40 4.92 -18.79
C HIS A 132 13.34 4.08 -17.93
N LYS A 133 14.52 3.75 -18.46
CA LYS A 133 15.56 3.05 -17.70
C LYS A 133 16.34 4.10 -16.92
N LEU A 134 16.35 4.00 -15.60
CA LEU A 134 17.13 4.88 -14.74
C LEU A 134 18.63 4.63 -14.95
N SER A 135 19.36 5.70 -15.31
CA SER A 135 20.82 5.66 -15.37
C SER A 135 21.45 5.77 -13.99
N ARG A 136 22.68 5.26 -13.82
CA ARG A 136 23.46 5.40 -12.57
C ARG A 136 23.64 6.87 -12.16
N LYS A 137 23.80 7.77 -13.13
CA LYS A 137 23.94 9.21 -12.87
C LYS A 137 22.64 9.80 -12.34
N GLU A 138 21.50 9.40 -12.89
CA GLU A 138 20.17 9.87 -12.49
C GLU A 138 19.80 9.35 -11.10
N SER A 139 20.08 8.08 -10.81
CA SER A 139 19.82 7.52 -9.48
C SER A 139 20.64 8.22 -8.40
N LEU A 140 21.94 8.45 -8.63
CA LEU A 140 22.79 9.21 -7.70
C LEU A 140 22.27 10.63 -7.51
N ARG A 141 21.93 11.33 -8.60
CA ARG A 141 21.33 12.67 -8.51
C ARG A 141 20.06 12.67 -7.69
N LYS A 142 19.19 11.68 -7.88
CA LYS A 142 17.94 11.60 -7.13
C LYS A 142 18.16 11.35 -5.64
N LEU A 143 19.10 10.46 -5.31
CA LEU A 143 19.49 10.23 -3.91
C LEU A 143 20.06 11.48 -3.26
N THR A 144 20.95 12.21 -3.96
CA THR A 144 21.50 13.47 -3.45
C THR A 144 20.44 14.55 -3.32
N GLU A 145 19.49 14.62 -4.25
CA GLU A 145 18.36 15.57 -4.17
C GLU A 145 17.50 15.28 -2.95
N MET A 146 17.11 14.02 -2.73
CA MET A 146 16.34 13.63 -1.54
C MET A 146 17.07 13.98 -0.25
N HIS A 147 18.37 13.69 -0.17
CA HIS A 147 19.17 14.04 1.01
C HIS A 147 19.24 15.55 1.26
N CYS A 148 19.45 16.35 0.21
CA CYS A 148 19.47 17.81 0.30
C CYS A 148 18.10 18.37 0.71
N GLU A 149 17.00 17.79 0.21
CA GLU A 149 15.65 18.15 0.62
C GLU A 149 15.40 17.84 2.09
N ASP A 150 15.83 16.67 2.58
CA ASP A 150 15.69 16.29 3.99
C ASP A 150 16.45 17.26 4.90
N ILE A 151 17.68 17.66 4.53
CA ILE A 151 18.44 18.68 5.26
C ILE A 151 17.71 20.02 5.24
N ARG A 152 17.19 20.43 4.08
CA ARG A 152 16.46 21.70 3.95
C ARG A 152 15.21 21.68 4.84
N GLN A 153 14.44 20.60 4.81
CA GLN A 153 13.24 20.42 5.63
C GLN A 153 13.59 20.42 7.12
N GLY A 154 14.69 19.79 7.52
CA GLY A 154 15.20 19.84 8.89
C GLY A 154 15.48 21.27 9.35
N LYS A 155 16.25 22.03 8.57
CA LYS A 155 16.56 23.45 8.88
C LYS A 155 15.31 24.34 8.92
N LEU A 156 14.38 24.14 7.99
CA LEU A 156 13.11 24.88 7.98
C LEU A 156 12.26 24.54 9.20
N ALA A 157 12.23 23.28 9.61
CA ALA A 157 11.52 22.84 10.81
C ALA A 157 12.15 23.44 12.09
N GLU A 158 13.48 23.45 12.18
CA GLU A 158 14.21 24.10 13.28
C GLU A 158 13.90 25.60 13.35
N TYR A 159 13.98 26.30 12.22
CA TYR A 159 13.67 27.72 12.15
C TYR A 159 12.21 28.02 12.49
N LYS A 160 11.27 27.19 12.01
CA LYS A 160 9.86 27.29 12.38
C LYS A 160 9.66 27.11 13.89
N ASN A 161 10.32 26.13 14.51
CA ASN A 161 10.28 25.94 15.95
C ASN A 161 10.84 27.13 16.73
N LEU A 162 11.91 27.77 16.23
CA LEU A 162 12.47 28.98 16.81
C LEU A 162 11.45 30.13 16.76
N LEU A 163 10.86 30.40 15.60
CA LEU A 163 9.85 31.46 15.46
C LEU A 163 8.63 31.20 16.35
N GLU A 164 8.14 29.96 16.42
CA GLU A 164 7.03 29.60 17.31
C GLU A 164 7.36 29.83 18.79
N SER A 165 8.61 29.63 19.21
CA SER A 165 9.05 29.94 20.59
C SER A 165 9.10 31.44 20.89
N GLN A 166 9.39 32.27 19.87
CA GLN A 166 9.46 33.72 20.00
C GLN A 166 8.07 34.39 19.99
N GLN A 167 7.04 33.70 19.50
CA GLN A 167 5.67 34.23 19.45
C GLN A 167 5.10 34.53 20.83
N GLY A 168 5.34 33.68 21.83
CA GLY A 168 4.84 33.88 23.19
C GLY A 168 5.33 35.18 23.84
N PRO A 169 6.65 35.39 23.96
CA PRO A 169 7.22 36.64 24.46
C PRO A 169 6.74 37.86 23.66
N PHE A 170 6.76 37.77 22.33
CA PHE A 170 6.30 38.86 21.46
C PHE A 170 4.85 39.27 21.72
N LEU A 171 3.94 38.31 21.86
CA LEU A 171 2.53 38.59 22.14
C LEU A 171 2.35 39.24 23.51
N LYS A 172 3.12 38.81 24.51
CA LYS A 172 3.10 39.42 25.85
C LYS A 172 3.58 40.87 25.80
N ASP A 173 4.76 41.12 25.22
CA ASP A 173 5.33 42.46 25.08
C ASP A 173 4.39 43.38 24.28
N LYS A 174 3.71 42.83 23.26
CA LYS A 174 2.70 43.54 22.47
C LYS A 174 1.47 43.93 23.29
N ILE A 175 0.97 43.04 24.16
CA ILE A 175 -0.15 43.36 25.07
C ILE A 175 0.24 44.50 26.01
N ASP A 176 1.43 44.40 26.61
CA ASP A 176 1.94 45.41 27.55
C ASP A 176 2.14 46.76 26.87
N ALA A 177 2.72 46.78 25.67
CA ALA A 177 2.89 47.99 24.86
C ALA A 177 1.55 48.64 24.47
N LEU A 178 0.56 47.85 24.06
CA LEU A 178 -0.76 48.38 23.71
C LEU A 178 -1.49 48.97 24.93
N LYS A 179 -1.34 48.35 26.11
CA LYS A 179 -1.89 48.87 27.37
C LYS A 179 -1.23 50.19 27.76
N LEU A 180 0.10 50.27 27.65
CA LEU A 180 0.89 51.47 27.91
C LEU A 180 0.50 52.63 26.97
N ILE A 181 0.47 52.38 25.66
CA ILE A 181 0.08 53.42 24.67
C ILE A 181 -1.31 53.97 24.98
N ARG A 182 -2.25 53.09 25.36
CA ARG A 182 -3.61 53.49 25.71
C ARG A 182 -3.65 54.33 26.99
N SER A 183 -2.90 54.00 28.04
CA SER A 183 -2.84 54.81 29.26
C SER A 183 -2.24 56.19 29.00
N GLU A 184 -1.14 56.26 28.23
CA GLU A 184 -0.50 57.54 27.88
C GLU A 184 -1.43 58.44 27.05
N GLN A 185 -2.19 57.88 26.10
CA GLN A 185 -3.18 58.65 25.32
C GLN A 185 -4.27 59.26 26.21
N ILE A 186 -4.71 58.51 27.23
CA ILE A 186 -5.72 58.98 28.19
C ILE A 186 -5.13 60.09 29.08
N GLU A 187 -3.91 59.91 29.59
CA GLU A 187 -3.20 60.88 30.43
C GLU A 187 -2.94 62.21 29.70
N LEU A 188 -2.52 62.13 28.43
CA LEU A 188 -2.22 63.28 27.59
C LEU A 188 -3.45 63.88 26.89
N GLN A 189 -4.65 63.32 27.12
CA GLN A 189 -5.93 63.74 26.51
C GLN A 189 -5.90 63.75 24.96
N LEU A 190 -5.13 62.84 24.37
CA LEU A 190 -5.07 62.64 22.93
C LEU A 190 -6.25 61.78 22.45
N PRO A 191 -6.66 61.89 21.17
CA PRO A 191 -7.66 60.98 20.62
C PRO A 191 -7.18 59.53 20.75
N ILE A 192 -8.05 58.66 21.28
CA ILE A 192 -7.74 57.25 21.56
C ILE A 192 -7.67 56.49 20.24
N THR A 193 -6.48 56.02 19.89
CA THR A 193 -6.24 55.23 18.67
C THR A 193 -6.31 53.73 18.95
N VAL A 194 -5.85 53.29 20.13
CA VAL A 194 -5.83 51.86 20.51
C VAL A 194 -7.13 51.50 21.22
N MET A 195 -8.01 50.76 20.56
CA MET A 195 -9.29 50.32 21.13
C MET A 195 -9.12 49.12 22.06
N GLU A 196 -9.98 48.99 23.07
CA GLU A 196 -9.94 47.86 24.01
C GLU A 196 -10.21 46.52 23.31
N GLN A 197 -10.99 46.53 22.22
CA GLN A 197 -11.21 45.36 21.38
C GLN A 197 -9.90 44.84 20.75
N ASP A 198 -8.97 45.72 20.41
CA ASP A 198 -7.71 45.33 19.77
C ASP A 198 -6.77 44.70 20.79
N ILE A 199 -6.78 45.16 22.04
CA ILE A 199 -6.07 44.52 23.16
C ILE A 199 -6.64 43.11 23.39
N LYS A 200 -7.97 42.98 23.47
CA LYS A 200 -8.65 41.69 23.66
C LYS A 200 -8.35 40.68 22.54
N LYS A 201 -8.24 41.12 21.28
CA LYS A 201 -7.83 40.26 20.16
C LYS A 201 -6.42 39.69 20.36
N VAL A 202 -5.47 40.50 20.81
CA VAL A 202 -4.09 40.04 21.05
C VAL A 202 -4.03 39.12 22.28
N GLU A 203 -4.81 39.42 23.33
CA GLU A 203 -4.96 38.53 24.49
C GLU A 203 -5.52 37.15 24.09
N GLN A 204 -6.54 37.12 23.22
CA GLN A 204 -7.06 35.86 22.66
C GLN A 204 -5.99 35.10 21.88
N GLN A 205 -5.21 35.77 21.03
CA GLN A 205 -4.10 35.15 20.30
C GLN A 205 -3.05 34.56 21.24
N TYR A 206 -2.76 35.24 22.35
CA TYR A 206 -1.81 34.77 23.35
C TYR A 206 -2.31 33.51 24.08
N GLU A 207 -3.59 33.49 24.47
CA GLU A 207 -4.20 32.31 25.09
C GLU A 207 -4.28 31.12 24.13
N GLU A 208 -4.64 31.35 22.86
CA GLU A 208 -4.59 30.31 21.82
C GLU A 208 -3.17 29.75 21.63
N TRP A 209 -2.16 30.62 21.62
CA TRP A 209 -0.76 30.21 21.51
C TRP A 209 -0.32 29.37 22.72
N LYS A 210 -0.68 29.76 23.95
CA LYS A 210 -0.39 28.97 25.16
C LYS A 210 -0.96 27.56 25.06
N VAL A 211 -2.23 27.43 24.70
CA VAL A 211 -2.89 26.13 24.54
C VAL A 211 -2.15 25.26 23.51
N LYS A 212 -1.75 25.86 22.37
CA LYS A 212 -0.98 25.16 21.33
C LYS A 212 0.40 24.73 21.81
N ASP A 213 1.11 25.59 22.54
CA ASP A 213 2.43 25.28 23.07
C ASP A 213 2.36 24.18 24.13
N ASP A 214 1.39 24.22 25.04
CA ASP A 214 1.17 23.19 26.06
C ASP A 214 0.92 21.82 25.42
N LEU A 215 0.04 21.75 24.43
CA LEU A 215 -0.21 20.51 23.66
C LEU A 215 1.07 19.99 23.00
N LYS A 216 1.87 20.90 22.43
CA LYS A 216 3.14 20.55 21.78
C LYS A 216 4.17 20.04 22.80
N GLN A 217 4.26 20.65 23.98
CA GLN A 217 5.14 20.20 25.06
C GLN A 217 4.71 18.83 25.59
N GLN A 218 3.41 18.59 25.76
CA GLN A 218 2.88 17.28 26.13
C GLN A 218 3.22 16.21 25.09
N ALA A 219 3.07 16.52 23.80
CA ALA A 219 3.44 15.61 22.71
C ALA A 219 4.94 15.30 22.71
N ARG A 220 5.81 16.31 22.93
CA ARG A 220 7.26 16.12 23.07
C ARG A 220 7.61 15.22 24.26
N LYS A 221 6.96 15.40 25.41
CA LYS A 221 7.13 14.54 26.59
C LYS A 221 6.74 13.09 26.30
N LYS A 222 5.56 12.86 25.70
CA LYS A 222 5.10 11.52 25.30
C LYS A 222 6.08 10.84 24.35
N LYS A 223 6.56 11.55 23.32
CA LYS A 223 7.55 11.01 22.37
C LYS A 223 8.88 10.64 23.04
N LYS A 224 9.33 11.45 24.00
CA LYS A 224 10.56 11.16 24.77
C LYS A 224 10.41 9.89 25.60
N ASN A 225 9.28 9.70 26.27
CA ASN A 225 9.03 8.52 27.09
C ASN A 225 8.98 7.23 26.23
N LEU A 226 8.33 7.29 25.08
CA LEU A 226 8.24 6.17 24.11
C LEU A 226 9.59 5.74 23.51
N LEU A 227 10.62 6.59 23.56
CA LEU A 227 11.97 6.27 23.10
C LEU A 227 12.87 5.70 24.21
N LEU A 228 12.42 5.79 25.47
CA LEU A 228 13.14 5.31 26.66
C LEU A 228 12.63 3.94 27.14
N GLU A 229 11.41 3.56 26.74
CA GLU A 229 10.84 2.20 26.85
C GLU A 229 11.28 1.32 25.67
#